data_AF-A0A924EVH8-F1
#
_entry.id   AF-A0A924EVH8-F1
#
_cell.length_a   1.000
_cell.length_b   1.000
_cell.length_c   1.000
_cell.angle_alpha   90.00
_cell.angle_beta   90.00
_cell.angle_gamma   90.00
#
_symmetry.space_group_name_H-M   'P 1'
#
loop_
_entity.id
_entity.type
_entity.pdbx_description
1 polymer ?
#
loop_
_entity_poly.entity_id
_entity_poly.type
_entity_poly.pdbx_seq_one_letter_code
_entity_poly.pdbx_strand_id
1 'polypeptide(L)' 'MAKSITIRDVPDETSAELAARAALTGRSLQEYLRARLVELANSPDSEVWLSRVRARKAATGGSISTDRLLAHLDADRR' A
#
# COMPACT_ATOMS: atom_id res chain seq x y z
N MET A 1 -17.96 -0.68 -13.65
CA MET A 1 -17.76 -1.14 -15.04
C MET A 1 -16.53 -2.04 -15.07
N ALA A 2 -16.58 -3.15 -15.81
CA ALA A 2 -15.41 -4.00 -15.98
C ALA A 2 -14.35 -3.24 -16.82
N LYS A 3 -13.08 -3.31 -16.40
CA LYS A 3 -11.95 -2.69 -17.10
C LYS A 3 -10.93 -3.78 -17.46
N SER A 4 -10.58 -3.89 -18.74
CA SER A 4 -9.51 -4.74 -19.21
C SER A 4 -8.21 -3.95 -19.34
N ILE A 5 -7.09 -4.62 -19.09
CA ILE A 5 -5.75 -4.07 -19.25
C ILE A 5 -4.94 -5.08 -20.05
N THR A 6 -4.31 -4.62 -21.14
CA THR A 6 -3.38 -5.41 -21.95
C THR A 6 -1.98 -4.86 -21.73
N ILE A 7 -1.06 -5.72 -21.31
CA ILE A 7 0.37 -5.40 -21.19
C ILE A 7 1.06 -6.02 -22.40
N ARG A 8 1.69 -5.18 -23.23
CA ARG A 8 2.43 -5.61 -24.42
C ARG A 8 3.90 -5.83 -24.10
N ASP A 9 4.56 -6.63 -24.92
CA ASP A 9 6.01 -6.83 -24.91
C ASP A 9 6.55 -7.33 -23.56
N VAL A 10 5.78 -8.18 -22.87
CA VAL A 10 6.22 -8.86 -21.65
C VAL A 10 7.14 -10.01 -22.07
N PRO A 11 8.38 -10.08 -21.56
CA PRO A 11 9.27 -11.20 -21.84
C PRO A 11 8.62 -12.53 -21.43
N ASP A 12 8.76 -13.57 -22.26
CA ASP A 12 8.14 -14.88 -22.03
C ASP A 12 8.54 -15.47 -20.68
N GLU A 13 9.80 -15.33 -20.30
CA GLU A 13 10.33 -15.74 -18.99
C GLU A 13 9.62 -15.07 -17.81
N THR A 14 9.29 -13.79 -17.96
CA THR A 14 8.58 -13.02 -16.91
C THR A 14 7.13 -13.48 -16.81
N SER A 15 6.47 -13.70 -17.96
CA SER A 15 5.10 -14.21 -18.00
C SER A 15 5.01 -15.61 -17.37
N ALA A 16 5.96 -16.49 -17.71
CA ALA A 16 6.04 -17.85 -17.18
C ALA A 16 6.26 -17.87 -15.66
N GLU A 17 7.17 -17.05 -15.15
CA GLU A 17 7.42 -16.92 -13.71
C GLU A 17 6.18 -16.40 -12.96
N LEU A 18 5.47 -15.40 -13.52
CA LEU A 18 4.25 -14.88 -12.92
C LEU A 18 3.13 -15.94 -12.92
N ALA A 19 3.02 -16.74 -13.98
CA ALA A 19 2.08 -17.84 -14.06
C ALA A 19 2.40 -18.94 -13.04
N ALA A 20 3.69 -19.27 -12.85
CA ALA A 20 4.12 -20.22 -11.83
C ALA A 20 3.77 -19.73 -10.42
N ARG A 21 4.01 -18.46 -10.09
CA ARG A 21 3.61 -17.86 -8.81
C ARG A 21 2.10 -17.88 -8.60
N ALA A 22 1.32 -17.59 -9.64
CA ALA A 22 -0.13 -17.67 -9.59
C ALA A 22 -0.59 -19.10 -9.25
N ALA A 23 -0.04 -20.10 -9.95
CA ALA A 23 -0.34 -21.51 -9.72
C ALA A 23 0.03 -21.98 -8.31
N LEU A 24 1.16 -21.55 -7.75
CA LEU A 24 1.57 -21.84 -6.36
C LEU A 24 0.56 -21.30 -5.33
N THR A 25 -0.16 -20.23 -5.67
CA THR A 25 -1.21 -19.65 -4.81
C THR A 25 -2.61 -20.16 -5.13
N GLY A 26 -2.75 -21.13 -6.05
CA GLY A 26 -4.05 -21.65 -6.49
C GLY A 26 -4.91 -20.64 -7.25
N ARG A 27 -4.28 -19.64 -7.89
CA ARG A 27 -4.96 -18.54 -8.59
C ARG A 27 -4.68 -18.61 -10.09
N SER A 28 -5.62 -18.14 -10.91
CA SER A 28 -5.30 -17.85 -12.30
C SER A 28 -4.31 -16.68 -12.41
N LEU A 29 -3.56 -16.61 -13.51
CA LEU A 29 -2.63 -15.50 -13.76
C LEU A 29 -3.35 -14.13 -13.69
N GLN A 30 -4.56 -14.04 -14.24
CA GLN A 30 -5.36 -12.82 -14.21
C GLN A 30 -5.72 -12.39 -12.79
N GLU A 31 -6.14 -13.31 -11.93
CA GLU A 31 -6.48 -13.01 -10.53
C GLU A 31 -5.25 -12.61 -9.72
N TYR A 32 -4.14 -13.30 -9.92
CA TYR A 32 -2.86 -13.00 -9.29
C TYR A 32 -2.39 -11.59 -9.65
N LEU A 33 -2.38 -11.25 -10.95
CA LEU A 33 -1.98 -9.92 -11.41
C LEU A 33 -2.93 -8.83 -10.94
N ARG A 34 -4.24 -9.08 -10.96
CA ARG A 34 -5.23 -8.12 -10.43
C ARG A 34 -4.96 -7.82 -8.96
N ALA A 35 -4.75 -8.84 -8.13
CA ALA A 35 -4.44 -8.65 -6.72
C ALA A 35 -3.18 -7.81 -6.54
N ARG A 36 -2.12 -8.11 -7.30
CA ARG A 36 -0.86 -7.38 -7.20
C ARG A 36 -0.96 -5.93 -7.68
N LEU A 37 -1.77 -5.64 -8.71
CA LEU A 37 -2.05 -4.27 -9.15
C LEU A 37 -2.84 -3.48 -8.10
N VAL A 38 -3.79 -4.11 -7.40
CA VAL A 38 -4.51 -3.46 -6.29
C VAL A 38 -3.56 -3.15 -5.13
N GLU A 39 -2.70 -4.09 -4.76
CA GLU A 39 -1.69 -3.88 -3.72
C GLU A 39 -0.71 -2.75 -4.08
N LEU A 40 -0.30 -2.69 -5.35
CA LEU A 40 0.54 -1.61 -5.87
C LEU A 40 -0.18 -0.25 -5.78
N ALA A 41 -1.45 -0.19 -6.19
CA ALA A 41 -2.24 1.04 -6.11
C ALA A 41 -2.48 1.50 -4.66
N ASN A 42 -2.58 0.56 -3.72
CA ASN A 42 -2.77 0.82 -2.29
C ASN A 42 -1.47 1.13 -1.54
N SER A 43 -0.31 0.87 -2.15
CA SER A 43 1.01 1.15 -1.58
C SER A 43 1.61 2.38 -2.27
N PRO A 44 1.19 3.61 -1.91
CA PRO A 44 1.81 4.80 -2.45
C PRO A 44 3.31 4.80 -2.12
N ASP A 45 4.11 5.36 -3.02
CA ASP A 45 5.53 5.63 -2.77
C ASP A 45 5.70 6.19 -1.37
N SER A 46 6.61 5.60 -0.59
CA SER A 46 6.80 5.96 0.82
C SER A 46 7.02 7.45 0.99
N GLU A 47 7.71 8.09 0.04
CA GLU A 47 7.93 9.53 0.00
C GLU A 47 6.65 10.33 -0.28
N VAL A 48 5.82 9.87 -1.23
CA VAL A 48 4.51 10.48 -1.54
C VAL A 48 3.57 10.35 -0.35
N TRP A 49 3.58 9.19 0.33
CA TRP A 49 2.81 8.96 1.54
C TRP A 49 3.29 9.86 2.68
N LEU A 50 4.61 9.93 2.92
CA LEU A 50 5.20 10.82 3.94
C LEU A 50 4.88 12.29 3.66
N SER A 51 4.90 12.70 2.40
CA SER A 51 4.49 14.05 1.98
C SER A 51 3.02 14.32 2.32
N ARG A 52 2.11 13.38 2.02
CA ARG A 52 0.68 13.48 2.39
C ARG A 52 0.48 13.54 3.90
N VAL A 53 1.22 12.74 4.67
CA VAL A 53 1.16 12.75 6.14
C VAL A 53 1.64 14.10 6.69
N ARG A 54 2.76 14.63 6.18
CA ARG A 54 3.28 15.95 6.57
C ARG A 54 2.28 17.06 6.26
N ALA A 55 1.71 17.08 5.05
CA ALA A 55 0.69 18.04 4.65
C ALA A 55 -0.56 17.95 5.56
N ARG A 56 -1.02 16.74 5.87
CA ARG A 56 -2.14 16.54 6.80
C ARG A 56 -1.83 17.05 8.20
N LYS A 57 -0.65 16.72 8.76
CA LYS A 57 -0.24 17.21 10.08
C LYS A 57 -0.15 18.74 10.14
N ALA A 58 0.36 19.38 9.09
CA ALA A 58 0.40 20.83 8.98
C ALA A 58 -1.01 21.43 8.93
N ALA A 59 -1.92 20.86 8.13
CA ALA A 59 -3.30 21.34 7.99
C ALA A 59 -4.16 21.13 9.24
N THR A 60 -3.96 20.05 9.99
CA THR A 60 -4.72 19.75 11.21
C THR A 60 -4.20 20.52 12.43
N GLY A 61 -3.00 21.13 12.38
CA GLY A 61 -2.46 21.98 13.44
C GLY A 61 -2.18 21.28 14.77
N GLY A 62 -2.41 19.97 14.87
CA GLY A 62 -2.25 19.20 16.10
C GLY A 62 -0.79 18.80 16.34
N SER A 63 -0.06 19.65 17.06
CA SER A 63 1.14 19.23 17.79
C SER A 63 0.76 18.98 19.24
N ILE A 64 1.02 17.78 19.75
CA ILE A 64 0.92 17.49 21.19
C ILE A 64 2.31 17.71 21.79
N SER A 65 2.40 18.50 22.85
CA SER A 65 3.65 18.65 23.59
C SER A 65 3.99 17.34 24.30
N THR A 66 5.29 17.08 24.49
CA THR A 66 5.78 15.91 25.20
C THR A 66 5.16 15.79 26.59
N ASP A 67 5.04 16.89 27.33
CA ASP A 67 4.42 16.91 28.66
C ASP A 67 2.96 16.45 28.64
N ARG A 68 2.21 16.85 27.60
CA ARG A 68 0.80 16.47 27.44
C ARG A 68 0.66 15.00 27.05
N LEU A 69 1.59 14.46 26.27
CA LEU A 69 1.65 13.03 25.96
C LEU A 69 1.94 12.19 27.22
N LEU A 70 2.91 12.62 28.03
CA LEU A 70 3.25 11.96 29.30
C LEU A 70 2.07 12.00 30.29
N ALA A 71 1.39 13.14 30.39
CA ALA A 71 0.19 13.27 31.22
C ALA A 71 -0.94 12.31 30.79
N HIS A 72 -1.16 12.12 29.49
CA HIS A 72 -2.13 11.14 28.99
C HIS A 72 -1.71 9.69 29.27
N LEU A 73 -0.43 9.36 29.11
CA LEU A 73 0.10 8.02 29.43
C LEU A 73 0.00 7.69 30.93
N ASP A 74 0.21 8.66 31.80
CA ASP A 74 0.11 8.49 33.25
C ASP A 74 -1.34 8.46 33.75
N ALA A 75 -2.29 9.00 32.97
CA ALA A 75 -3.71 8.90 33.23
C ALA A 75 -4.29 7.53 32.83
N ASP A 76 -3.75 6.88 31.80
CA ASP A 76 -4.17 5.54 31.34
C ASP A 76 -3.68 4.41 32.28
N ARG A 77 -2.62 4.67 33.06
CA ARG A 77 -2.03 3.73 34.03
C ARG A 77 -2.68 3.75 35.43
N ARG A 78 -3.68 4.59 35.67
CA ARG A 78 -4.39 4.74 36.95
C ARG A 78 -5.83 4.23 36.86
#